data_AF-A0A9X6U4X2-F1
#
_entry.id   AF-A0A9X6U4X2-F1
#
_cell.length_a   1.000
_cell.length_b   1.000
_cell.length_c   1.000
_cell.angle_alpha   90.00
_cell.angle_beta   90.00
_cell.angle_gamma   90.00
#
_symmetry.space_group_name_H-M   'P 1'
#
loop_
_entity.id
_entity.type
_entity.pdbx_description
1 polymer ?
#
loop_
_entity_poly.entity_id
_entity_poly.type
_entity_poly.pdbx_seq_one_letter_code
_entity_poly.pdbx_strand_id
1 'polypeptide(L)'
;MTIVNRDKVLSGYNGNLESVVHTERMTNGLFVALGELEGGERDLYKVVAPSAGNIETEEFLLVCAPEVMYDERLYRKRDFVIEAGTAARAFRMAKGDVLTLTNDLFDGALPKKGDLVAPATNGSMKLTKTTKETKSTLVFKVIAEDSLDVVEGEALRIKAIKA
;
A
#
# COMPACT_ATOMS: atom_id res chain seq x y z
N MET A 1 -1.13 -7.73 -11.76
CA MET A 1 0.05 -6.86 -11.82
C MET A 1 -0.25 -5.53 -11.14
N THR A 2 0.62 -5.04 -10.25
CA THR A 2 0.27 -3.95 -9.32
C THR A 2 0.84 -2.60 -9.74
N ILE A 3 0.00 -1.58 -9.90
CA ILE A 3 0.41 -0.19 -10.20
C ILE A 3 -0.26 0.73 -9.18
N VAL A 4 0.46 1.77 -8.73
CA VAL A 4 -0.05 2.77 -7.79
C VAL A 4 0.23 4.18 -8.27
N ASN A 5 -0.82 5.01 -8.28
CA ASN A 5 -0.69 6.46 -8.42
C ASN A 5 -1.03 7.15 -7.09
N ARG A 6 -0.12 8.02 -6.64
CA ARG A 6 -0.30 8.88 -5.47
C ARG A 6 -0.97 10.19 -5.87
N ASP A 7 -2.30 10.19 -6.00
CA ASP A 7 -3.04 11.37 -6.50
C ASP A 7 -2.98 12.55 -5.52
N LYS A 8 -3.22 12.27 -4.24
CA LYS A 8 -3.21 13.29 -3.18
C LYS A 8 -2.88 12.61 -1.86
N VAL A 9 -1.61 12.34 -1.64
CA VAL A 9 -1.11 11.81 -0.37
C VAL A 9 -0.53 12.97 0.43
N LEU A 10 -1.12 13.26 1.58
CA LEU A 10 -0.71 14.36 2.45
C LEU A 10 0.53 13.91 3.23
N SER A 11 1.64 14.60 3.01
CA SER A 11 2.78 14.51 3.92
C SER A 11 2.38 15.20 5.22
N GLY A 12 1.88 14.44 6.19
CA GLY A 12 1.37 14.95 7.48
C GLY A 12 2.41 15.73 8.30
N TYR A 13 1.99 16.21 9.47
CA TYR A 13 2.70 17.10 10.41
C TYR A 13 4.17 16.76 10.70
N ASN A 14 4.62 15.53 10.42
CA ASN A 14 5.99 15.09 10.64
C ASN A 14 6.76 14.66 9.38
N GLY A 15 6.22 14.76 8.16
CA GLY A 15 6.94 14.63 6.87
C GLY A 15 7.83 13.39 6.63
N ASN A 16 7.91 12.47 7.58
CA ASN A 16 8.94 11.44 7.60
C ASN A 16 8.51 10.27 6.72
N LEU A 17 9.37 9.97 5.77
CA LEU A 17 9.32 8.78 4.96
C LEU A 17 10.09 7.70 5.70
N GLU A 18 9.44 6.58 5.94
CA GLU A 18 10.08 5.45 6.60
C GLU A 18 10.78 4.59 5.54
N SER A 19 11.96 4.07 5.86
CA SER A 19 12.62 3.06 5.03
C SER A 19 12.26 1.69 5.57
N VAL A 20 11.79 0.81 4.68
CA VAL A 20 11.39 -0.55 5.05
C VAL A 20 12.12 -1.59 4.21
N VAL A 21 12.38 -2.75 4.80
CA VAL A 21 12.98 -3.91 4.13
C VAL A 21 12.13 -5.15 4.39
N HIS A 22 12.02 -6.01 3.37
CA HIS A 22 11.33 -7.28 3.47
C HIS A 22 12.18 -8.42 2.94
N THR A 23 12.00 -9.60 3.49
CA THR A 23 12.73 -10.82 3.09
C THR A 23 12.22 -11.42 1.79
N GLU A 24 11.02 -11.02 1.35
CA GLU A 24 10.41 -11.46 0.09
C GLU A 24 10.30 -10.30 -0.89
N ARG A 25 10.05 -10.64 -2.16
CA ARG A 25 9.82 -9.65 -3.21
C ARG A 25 8.51 -8.91 -2.96
N MET A 26 8.55 -7.60 -3.07
CA MET A 26 7.39 -6.73 -2.90
C MET A 26 7.06 -6.01 -4.19
N THR A 27 5.86 -5.47 -4.25
CA THR A 27 5.47 -4.52 -5.29
C THR A 27 4.99 -3.21 -4.68
N ASN A 28 4.96 -2.16 -5.50
CA ASN A 28 4.37 -0.90 -5.09
C ASN A 28 2.86 -1.09 -4.84
N GLY A 29 2.37 -0.48 -3.76
CA GLY A 29 0.95 -0.51 -3.38
C GLY A 29 0.57 -1.45 -2.26
N LEU A 30 1.54 -2.19 -1.73
CA LEU A 30 1.33 -3.00 -0.54
C LEU A 30 1.25 -2.12 0.71
N PHE A 31 0.49 -2.59 1.69
CA PHE A 31 0.30 -1.95 2.99
C PHE A 31 0.97 -2.78 4.08
N VAL A 32 1.86 -2.14 4.83
CA VAL A 32 2.73 -2.80 5.81
C VAL A 32 2.77 -2.02 7.12
N ALA A 33 2.96 -2.72 8.23
CA ALA A 33 3.30 -2.09 9.50
C ALA A 33 4.82 -2.06 9.70
N LEU A 34 5.29 -1.14 10.54
CA LEU A 34 6.71 -1.05 10.94
C LEU A 34 7.01 -2.10 12.01
N GLY A 35 7.98 -2.96 11.73
CA GLY A 35 8.55 -3.90 12.69
C GLY A 35 9.78 -3.35 13.39
N GLU A 36 10.68 -4.26 13.73
CA GLU A 36 11.95 -3.94 14.39
C GLU A 36 12.93 -3.23 13.45
N LEU A 37 13.83 -2.44 14.03
CA LEU A 37 14.96 -1.84 13.31
C LEU A 37 15.89 -2.94 12.78
N GLU A 38 16.34 -2.83 11.54
CA GLU A 38 17.32 -3.72 10.94
C GLU A 38 18.66 -3.57 11.66
N GLY A 39 19.34 -4.70 11.94
CA GLY A 39 20.51 -4.71 12.79
C GLY A 39 21.65 -3.86 12.22
N GLY A 40 22.05 -2.81 12.94
CA GLY A 40 23.14 -1.92 12.54
C GLY A 40 22.72 -0.75 11.65
N GLU A 41 21.44 -0.66 11.29
CA GLU A 41 20.88 0.45 10.53
C GLU A 41 20.28 1.52 11.46
N ARG A 42 20.11 2.74 10.95
CA ARG A 42 19.56 3.87 11.73
C ARG A 42 18.09 4.15 11.45
N ASP A 43 17.67 3.98 10.20
CA ASP A 43 16.32 4.34 9.72
C ASP A 43 15.76 3.28 8.73
N LEU A 44 16.13 2.00 8.93
CA LEU A 44 15.63 0.88 8.15
C LEU A 44 14.88 -0.11 9.06
N TYR A 45 13.61 -0.34 8.77
CA TYR A 45 12.74 -1.21 9.58
C TYR A 45 12.30 -2.44 8.80
N LYS A 46 12.13 -3.55 9.51
CA LYS A 46 11.53 -4.76 8.93
C LYS A 46 10.04 -4.57 8.69
N VAL A 47 9.55 -5.13 7.59
CA VAL A 47 8.12 -5.17 7.27
C VAL A 47 7.38 -6.18 8.16
N VAL A 48 6.25 -5.75 8.73
CA VAL A 48 5.27 -6.62 9.38
C VAL A 48 3.99 -6.64 8.54
N ALA A 49 3.52 -7.83 8.19
CA ALA A 49 2.29 -7.98 7.43
C ALA A 49 1.05 -7.73 8.32
N PRO A 50 -0.06 -7.21 7.76
CA PRO A 50 -1.29 -7.06 8.51
C PRO A 50 -1.86 -8.41 8.97
N SER A 51 -2.28 -8.46 10.22
CA SER A 51 -2.87 -9.64 10.89
C SER A 51 -4.01 -9.21 11.80
N ALA A 52 -4.82 -10.17 12.26
CA ALA A 52 -5.88 -9.86 13.23
C ALA A 52 -5.33 -9.29 14.55
N GLY A 53 -4.07 -9.57 14.90
CA GLY A 53 -3.45 -9.14 16.15
C GLY A 53 -2.95 -7.69 16.14
N ASN A 54 -2.63 -7.13 14.97
CA ASN A 54 -2.06 -5.78 14.86
C ASN A 54 -2.95 -4.78 14.11
N ILE A 55 -4.00 -5.23 13.43
CA ILE A 55 -4.86 -4.36 12.61
C ILE A 55 -5.45 -3.18 13.40
N GLU A 56 -5.70 -3.36 14.71
CA GLU A 56 -6.30 -2.34 15.58
C GLU A 56 -5.29 -1.43 16.28
N THR A 57 -4.03 -1.84 16.36
CA THR A 57 -3.01 -1.19 17.21
C THR A 57 -1.87 -0.57 16.43
N GLU A 58 -1.49 -1.14 15.30
CA GLU A 58 -0.36 -0.68 14.50
C GLU A 58 -0.80 0.29 13.39
N GLU A 59 0.09 1.23 13.05
CA GLU A 59 -0.08 2.11 11.90
C GLU A 59 0.35 1.37 10.63
N PHE A 60 -0.48 1.43 9.58
CA PHE A 60 -0.17 0.84 8.27
C PHE A 60 0.28 1.91 7.29
N LEU A 61 1.41 1.65 6.65
CA LEU A 61 2.06 2.52 5.68
C LEU A 61 1.95 1.93 4.28
N LEU A 62 1.88 2.81 3.28
CA LEU A 62 1.89 2.45 1.86
C LEU A 62 3.32 2.30 1.35
N VAL A 63 3.68 1.13 0.85
CA VAL A 63 4.97 0.89 0.19
C VAL A 63 4.94 1.46 -1.23
N CYS A 64 5.86 2.36 -1.55
CA CYS A 64 6.01 2.96 -2.87
C CYS A 64 7.48 3.36 -3.09
N ALA A 65 8.25 2.45 -3.70
CA ALA A 65 9.63 2.73 -4.10
C ALA A 65 9.66 3.46 -5.46
N PRO A 66 10.71 4.26 -5.74
CA PRO A 66 10.89 4.86 -7.05
C PRO A 66 11.05 3.75 -8.10
N GLU A 67 10.25 3.82 -9.16
CA GLU A 67 10.20 2.85 -10.25
C GLU A 67 11.40 3.03 -11.19
N VAL A 68 12.60 2.70 -10.70
CA VAL A 68 13.83 2.74 -11.49
C VAL A 68 14.11 1.35 -12.04
N MET A 69 13.98 1.22 -13.37
CA MET A 69 14.16 -0.03 -14.08
C MET A 69 15.46 0.07 -14.90
N TYR A 70 16.45 -0.76 -14.55
CA TYR A 70 17.75 -0.77 -15.23
C TYR A 70 17.76 -1.60 -16.52
N ASP A 71 16.84 -2.55 -16.66
CA ASP A 71 16.67 -3.31 -17.90
C ASP A 71 15.80 -2.53 -18.88
N GLU A 72 16.37 -2.08 -19.98
CA GLU A 72 15.69 -1.32 -21.04
C GLU A 72 14.55 -2.10 -21.72
N ARG A 73 14.50 -3.43 -21.57
CA ARG A 73 13.39 -4.27 -22.08
C ARG A 73 12.14 -4.17 -21.21
N LEU A 74 12.28 -3.78 -19.95
CA LEU A 74 11.21 -3.61 -18.98
C LEU A 74 10.94 -2.10 -18.84
N TYR A 75 9.99 -1.60 -19.63
CA TYR A 75 9.73 -0.16 -19.75
C TYR A 75 8.38 0.27 -19.15
N ARG A 76 7.57 -0.69 -18.67
CA ARG A 76 6.25 -0.41 -18.11
C ARG A 76 6.31 -0.49 -16.60
N LYS A 77 5.59 0.42 -15.94
CA LYS A 77 5.47 0.48 -14.46
C LYS A 77 5.08 -0.86 -13.82
N ARG A 78 4.28 -1.62 -14.55
CA ARG A 78 3.77 -2.94 -14.19
C ARG A 78 4.87 -4.00 -13.99
N ASP A 79 6.01 -3.85 -14.67
CA ASP A 79 7.11 -4.81 -14.63
C ASP A 79 8.08 -4.51 -13.45
N PHE A 80 7.84 -3.42 -12.70
CA PHE A 80 8.67 -3.03 -11.56
C PHE A 80 8.39 -3.91 -10.34
N VAL A 81 9.46 -4.43 -9.75
CA VAL A 81 9.42 -5.24 -8.52
C VAL A 81 10.50 -4.74 -7.57
N ILE A 82 10.18 -4.68 -6.30
CA ILE A 82 11.14 -4.43 -5.23
C ILE A 82 11.75 -5.78 -4.85
N GLU A 83 13.04 -5.96 -5.13
CA GLU A 83 13.74 -7.20 -4.82
C GLU A 83 13.86 -7.42 -3.30
N ALA A 84 13.85 -8.69 -2.90
CA ALA A 84 14.04 -9.09 -1.51
C ALA A 84 15.32 -8.48 -0.91
N GLY A 85 15.24 -8.02 0.33
CA GLY A 85 16.37 -7.38 1.03
C GLY A 85 16.68 -5.96 0.57
N THR A 86 15.95 -5.40 -0.39
CA THR A 86 16.15 -4.02 -0.85
C THR A 86 15.30 -3.05 -0.04
N ALA A 87 15.88 -1.93 0.37
CA ALA A 87 15.15 -0.87 1.06
C ALA A 87 14.12 -0.21 0.13
N ALA A 88 12.89 -0.07 0.61
CA ALA A 88 11.80 0.63 -0.04
C ALA A 88 11.32 1.80 0.82
N ARG A 89 10.56 2.73 0.22
CA ARG A 89 9.94 3.84 0.95
C ARG A 89 8.51 3.48 1.35
N ALA A 90 8.17 3.76 2.60
CA ALA A 90 6.83 3.59 3.13
C ALA A 90 6.25 4.96 3.55
N PHE A 91 5.03 5.23 3.11
CA PHE A 91 4.33 6.49 3.32
C PHE A 91 3.26 6.29 4.40
N ARG A 92 3.31 7.13 5.43
CA ARG A 92 2.21 7.25 6.39
C ARG A 92 1.00 7.84 5.69
N MET A 93 -0.16 7.26 5.94
CA MET A 93 -1.41 7.71 5.36
C MET A 93 -2.09 8.70 6.30
N ALA A 94 -2.74 9.71 5.75
CA ALA A 94 -3.56 10.65 6.50
C ALA A 94 -5.01 10.58 6.04
N LYS A 95 -5.94 10.90 6.96
CA LYS A 95 -7.35 11.04 6.62
C LYS A 95 -7.52 12.09 5.52
N GLY A 96 -8.18 11.71 4.44
CA GLY A 96 -8.42 12.56 3.27
C GLY A 96 -7.54 12.23 2.07
N ASP A 97 -6.49 11.42 2.26
CA ASP A 97 -5.60 11.01 1.19
C ASP A 97 -6.32 10.21 0.12
N VAL A 98 -5.88 10.39 -1.13
CA VAL A 98 -6.45 9.71 -2.30
C VAL A 98 -5.36 9.00 -3.07
N LEU A 99 -5.63 7.74 -3.38
CA LEU A 99 -4.77 6.83 -4.13
C LEU A 99 -5.58 6.18 -5.24
N THR A 100 -4.91 5.80 -6.31
CA THR A 100 -5.47 4.93 -7.34
C THR A 100 -4.66 3.64 -7.38
N LEU A 101 -5.33 2.50 -7.18
CA LEU A 101 -4.72 1.17 -7.09
C LEU A 101 -5.34 0.24 -8.13
N THR A 102 -4.53 -0.62 -8.74
CA THR A 102 -5.02 -1.69 -9.62
C THR A 102 -5.75 -2.80 -8.86
N ASN A 103 -6.65 -3.52 -9.54
CA ASN A 103 -7.47 -4.60 -8.99
C ASN A 103 -6.67 -5.70 -8.27
N ASP A 104 -5.44 -5.99 -8.70
CA ASP A 104 -4.56 -7.00 -8.07
C ASP A 104 -4.13 -6.69 -6.64
N LEU A 105 -4.25 -5.42 -6.22
CA LEU A 105 -3.98 -4.97 -4.85
C LEU A 105 -5.18 -5.18 -3.92
N PHE A 106 -6.24 -5.82 -4.41
CA PHE A 106 -7.40 -6.22 -3.62
C PHE A 106 -7.48 -7.74 -3.51
N ASP A 107 -7.72 -8.22 -2.29
CA ASP A 107 -7.97 -9.62 -1.99
C ASP A 107 -9.46 -9.93 -1.96
N GLY A 108 -9.81 -11.04 -2.62
CA GLY A 108 -11.17 -11.56 -2.67
C GLY A 108 -12.05 -10.80 -3.67
N ALA A 109 -13.29 -10.53 -3.28
CA ALA A 109 -14.24 -9.87 -4.16
C ALA A 109 -13.86 -8.40 -4.38
N LEU A 110 -13.85 -7.95 -5.64
CA LEU A 110 -13.52 -6.57 -5.96
C LEU A 110 -14.51 -5.59 -5.30
N PRO A 111 -14.01 -4.53 -4.65
CA PRO A 111 -14.85 -3.51 -4.08
C PRO A 111 -15.46 -2.63 -5.18
N LYS A 112 -16.67 -2.15 -4.93
CA LYS A 112 -17.39 -1.22 -5.81
C LYS A 112 -17.35 0.17 -5.20
N LYS A 113 -17.67 1.18 -6.02
CA LYS A 113 -17.86 2.55 -5.55
C LYS A 113 -18.76 2.60 -4.32
N GLY A 114 -18.27 3.23 -3.25
CA GLY A 114 -18.98 3.36 -1.97
C GLY A 114 -18.60 2.32 -0.91
N ASP A 115 -17.98 1.21 -1.30
CA ASP A 115 -17.52 0.18 -0.37
C ASP A 115 -16.34 0.68 0.48
N LEU A 116 -16.18 0.05 1.65
CA LEU A 116 -15.04 0.26 2.54
C LEU A 116 -14.02 -0.85 2.37
N VAL A 117 -12.75 -0.49 2.45
CA VAL A 117 -11.64 -1.43 2.37
C VAL A 117 -10.60 -1.13 3.44
N ALA A 118 -9.95 -2.17 3.94
CA ALA A 118 -8.87 -2.09 4.93
C ALA A 118 -7.79 -3.13 4.60
N PRO A 119 -6.57 -3.04 5.18
CA PRO A 119 -5.55 -4.07 5.01
C PRO A 119 -6.09 -5.47 5.39
N ALA A 120 -5.81 -6.46 4.55
CA ALA A 120 -6.28 -7.83 4.74
C ALA A 120 -5.49 -8.51 5.86
N THR A 121 -6.20 -9.12 6.82
CA THR A 121 -5.60 -9.75 8.01
C THR A 121 -5.03 -11.16 7.75
N ASN A 122 -5.00 -11.59 6.49
CA ASN A 122 -4.45 -12.87 6.04
C ASN A 122 -2.94 -12.81 5.73
N GLY A 123 -2.28 -11.66 5.98
CA GLY A 123 -0.86 -11.46 5.71
C GLY A 123 -0.53 -11.10 4.26
N SER A 124 -1.50 -10.89 3.37
CA SER A 124 -1.23 -10.59 1.95
C SER A 124 -0.70 -9.18 1.69
N MET A 125 -0.74 -8.29 2.70
CA MET A 125 -0.39 -6.87 2.58
C MET A 125 -1.26 -6.09 1.56
N LYS A 126 -2.34 -6.70 1.07
CA LYS A 126 -3.31 -6.11 0.15
C LYS A 126 -4.51 -5.55 0.91
N LEU A 127 -5.42 -4.89 0.19
CA LEU A 127 -6.68 -4.41 0.74
C LEU A 127 -7.78 -5.46 0.57
N THR A 128 -8.72 -5.53 1.49
CA THR A 128 -9.93 -6.35 1.34
C THR A 128 -11.17 -5.56 1.76
N LYS A 129 -12.34 -6.00 1.30
CA LYS A 129 -13.62 -5.38 1.64
C LYS A 129 -13.87 -5.51 3.13
N THR A 130 -14.37 -4.43 3.73
CA THR A 130 -14.58 -4.36 5.17
C THR A 130 -15.90 -3.65 5.50
N THR A 131 -16.33 -3.75 6.76
CA THR A 131 -17.56 -3.13 7.25
C THR A 131 -17.27 -1.84 8.03
N LYS A 132 -18.32 -1.07 8.36
CA LYS A 132 -18.17 0.17 9.13
C LYS A 132 -17.67 -0.05 10.57
N GLU A 133 -17.83 -1.26 11.10
CA GLU A 133 -17.43 -1.62 12.46
C GLU A 133 -15.97 -2.07 12.56
N THR A 134 -15.23 -2.03 11.45
CA THR A 134 -13.83 -2.43 11.44
C THR A 134 -12.99 -1.52 12.30
N LYS A 135 -12.33 -2.13 13.29
CA LYS A 135 -11.44 -1.44 14.23
C LYS A 135 -10.08 -1.11 13.66
N SER A 136 -9.78 -1.52 12.42
CA SER A 136 -8.56 -1.19 11.68
C SER A 136 -8.15 0.27 11.85
N THR A 137 -6.87 0.53 12.11
CA THR A 137 -6.31 1.88 12.16
C THR A 137 -6.44 2.59 10.81
N LEU A 138 -6.29 1.84 9.71
CA LEU A 138 -6.40 2.34 8.35
C LEU A 138 -7.67 1.82 7.65
N VAL A 139 -8.52 2.73 7.15
CA VAL A 139 -9.71 2.40 6.36
C VAL A 139 -9.87 3.38 5.21
N PHE A 140 -10.12 2.84 4.03
CA PHE A 140 -10.42 3.60 2.81
C PHE A 140 -11.88 3.40 2.38
N LYS A 141 -12.38 4.38 1.63
CA LYS A 141 -13.63 4.32 0.89
C LYS A 141 -13.34 4.39 -0.61
N VAL A 142 -13.92 3.50 -1.40
CA VAL A 142 -13.83 3.56 -2.86
C VAL A 142 -14.68 4.73 -3.36
N ILE A 143 -14.06 5.66 -4.11
CA ILE A 143 -14.70 6.88 -4.59
C ILE A 143 -15.06 6.83 -6.07
N ALA A 144 -14.26 6.16 -6.89
CA ALA A 144 -14.50 6.00 -8.32
C ALA A 144 -13.77 4.78 -8.87
N GLU A 145 -14.26 4.28 -10.00
CA GLU A 145 -13.49 3.42 -10.90
C GLU A 145 -12.62 4.31 -11.78
N ASP A 146 -11.41 3.86 -12.08
CA ASP A 146 -10.43 4.58 -12.87
C ASP A 146 -9.65 3.60 -13.76
N SER A 147 -8.79 4.12 -14.63
CA SER A 147 -7.84 3.31 -15.40
C SER A 147 -6.41 3.74 -15.12
N LEU A 148 -5.52 2.75 -15.02
CA LEU A 148 -4.09 2.95 -14.87
C LEU A 148 -3.38 2.16 -15.97
N ASP A 149 -2.45 2.81 -16.68
CA ASP A 149 -1.75 2.25 -17.85
C ASP A 149 -2.72 1.92 -19.01
N VAL A 150 -2.27 1.15 -20.01
CA VAL A 150 -3.02 0.79 -21.24
C VAL A 150 -4.29 -0.07 -20.98
N VAL A 151 -4.59 -0.44 -19.74
CA VAL A 151 -5.75 -1.29 -19.41
C VAL A 151 -6.87 -0.43 -18.84
N GLU A 152 -7.86 -0.12 -19.69
CA GLU A 152 -9.10 0.55 -19.28
C GLU A 152 -9.87 -0.33 -18.27
N GLY A 153 -10.22 0.22 -17.11
CA GLY A 153 -11.19 -0.37 -16.18
C GLY A 153 -10.66 -1.26 -15.05
N GLU A 154 -9.35 -1.39 -14.86
CA GLU A 154 -8.77 -2.25 -13.81
C GLU A 154 -8.17 -1.50 -12.61
N ALA A 155 -8.59 -0.26 -12.36
CA ALA A 155 -8.14 0.49 -11.19
C ALA A 155 -9.30 1.10 -10.40
N LEU A 156 -9.07 1.25 -9.10
CA LEU A 156 -10.00 1.85 -8.16
C LEU A 156 -9.33 3.02 -7.47
N ARG A 157 -10.03 4.15 -7.53
CA ARG A 157 -9.66 5.34 -6.79
C ARG A 157 -10.27 5.28 -5.41
N ILE A 158 -9.43 5.35 -4.39
CA ILE A 158 -9.79 5.16 -2.98
C ILE A 158 -9.39 6.38 -2.16
N LYS A 159 -10.18 6.68 -1.12
CA LYS A 159 -9.93 7.79 -0.21
C LYS A 159 -9.82 7.32 1.24
N ALA A 160 -8.76 7.69 1.94
CA ALA A 160 -8.57 7.39 3.36
C ALA A 160 -9.64 8.13 4.17
N ILE A 161 -10.46 7.39 4.91
CA ILE A 161 -11.49 7.93 5.81
C ILE A 161 -11.08 7.84 7.28
N LYS A 162 -10.16 6.91 7.59
CA LYS A 162 -9.53 6.68 8.88
C LYS A 162 -8.06 6.31 8.61
N ALA A 163 -7.13 6.99 9.26
CA ALA A 163 -5.70 6.74 9.25
C ALA A 163 -5.13 7.32 10.56
#